data_AF-A0A3S5Y0F6-F1
#
_entry.id   AF-A0A3S5Y0F6-F1
#
_cell.length_a   1.000
_cell.length_b   1.000
_cell.length_c   1.000
_cell.angle_alpha   90.00
_cell.angle_beta   90.00
_cell.angle_gamma   90.00
#
_symmetry.space_group_name_H-M   'P 1'
#
loop_
_entity.id
_entity.type
_entity.pdbx_description
1 polymer ?
#
loop_
_entity_poly.entity_id
_entity_poly.type
_entity_poly.pdbx_seq_one_letter_code
_entity_poly.pdbx_strand_id
1 'polypeptide(L)'
;MTKFKYEDWLMQFINDDWYIQINTSENNIIFDEVVQLHEKWLDSLNYHNFIKENQEAIAIDNLPGFLENEEICKTNEYIKSFISGVFHLRIDGLYNIVSDYVNAFNEIDENSFNAVDESGIDVAINKAFLELTEKYYEELITMVRNTEVPDEFKYCWRDLVELVKRFSKYESREDKLDVAYQLLDYLTSTIDGFDDLSIDLTDEMIESSNAFIALLIKYEIIFDRLILLKEHIEYKFVETKGLPENFYRMNIIDRYKEIEAFKIMNEEE
;
A
#
# COMPACT_ATOMS: atom_id res chain seq x y z
N MET A 1 -23.27 2.94 10.35
CA MET A 1 -22.19 1.95 10.23
C MET A 1 -22.02 1.28 11.57
N THR A 2 -21.96 -0.05 11.55
CA THR A 2 -21.56 -0.93 12.65
C THR A 2 -20.14 -0.55 13.05
N LYS A 3 -19.87 -0.45 14.36
CA LYS A 3 -18.56 -0.05 14.87
C LYS A 3 -17.57 -1.17 14.56
N PHE A 4 -16.47 -0.87 13.87
CA PHE A 4 -15.42 -1.83 13.61
C PHE A 4 -14.86 -2.37 14.93
N LYS A 5 -14.72 -3.70 15.01
CA LYS A 5 -14.34 -4.42 16.24
C LYS A 5 -12.94 -4.04 16.74
N TYR A 6 -12.03 -3.69 15.82
CA TYR A 6 -10.62 -3.43 16.09
C TYR A 6 -10.23 -1.96 15.86
N GLU A 7 -11.16 -1.03 16.11
CA GLU A 7 -10.98 0.42 15.89
C GLU A 7 -9.69 0.96 16.51
N ASP A 8 -9.36 0.59 17.74
CA ASP A 8 -8.17 1.12 18.42
C ASP A 8 -6.86 0.67 17.74
N TRP A 9 -6.84 -0.57 17.23
CA TRP A 9 -5.68 -1.11 16.49
C TRP A 9 -5.57 -0.46 15.11
N LEU A 10 -6.71 -0.20 14.46
CA LEU A 10 -6.77 0.55 13.21
C LEU A 10 -6.17 1.95 13.35
N MET A 11 -6.57 2.67 14.40
CA MET A 11 -6.06 4.01 14.69
C MET A 11 -4.57 3.97 15.03
N GLN A 12 -4.11 2.95 15.75
CA GLN A 12 -2.68 2.74 15.96
C GLN A 12 -1.94 2.57 14.64
N PHE A 13 -2.42 1.71 13.74
CA PHE A 13 -1.80 1.46 12.44
C PHE A 13 -1.62 2.75 11.61
N ILE A 14 -2.66 3.59 11.54
CA ILE A 14 -2.62 4.86 10.82
C ILE A 14 -1.62 5.83 11.46
N ASN A 15 -1.64 5.95 12.79
CA ASN A 15 -0.71 6.85 13.50
C ASN A 15 0.75 6.38 13.39
N ASP A 16 0.98 5.06 13.40
CA ASP A 16 2.29 4.49 13.13
C ASP A 16 2.78 4.87 11.72
N ASP A 17 1.89 4.89 10.72
CA ASP A 17 2.24 5.29 9.34
C ASP A 17 2.63 6.77 9.26
N TRP A 18 1.85 7.65 9.90
CA TRP A 18 2.19 9.07 10.02
C TRP A 18 3.53 9.29 10.72
N TYR A 19 3.77 8.58 11.83
CA TYR A 19 5.03 8.66 12.55
C TYR A 19 6.21 8.32 11.63
N ILE A 20 6.13 7.22 10.87
CA ILE A 20 7.17 6.85 9.90
C ILE A 20 7.34 7.94 8.82
N GLN A 21 6.25 8.45 8.26
CA GLN A 21 6.33 9.47 7.18
C GLN A 21 7.00 10.76 7.65
N ILE A 22 6.70 11.23 8.86
CA ILE A 22 7.31 12.45 9.43
C ILE A 22 8.82 12.25 9.62
N ASN A 23 9.22 11.15 10.26
CA ASN A 23 10.64 10.87 10.54
C ASN A 23 11.45 10.63 9.27
N THR A 24 10.87 9.96 8.26
CA THR A 24 11.54 9.72 6.98
C THR A 24 11.68 11.02 6.17
N SER A 25 10.77 11.97 6.36
CA SER A 25 10.74 13.23 5.62
C SER A 25 11.47 14.39 6.30
N GLU A 26 11.98 14.21 7.53
CA GLU A 26 12.55 15.30 8.35
C GLU A 26 13.64 16.11 7.65
N ASN A 27 14.43 15.45 6.80
CA ASN A 27 15.50 16.08 6.01
C ASN A 27 15.15 16.23 4.52
N ASN A 28 13.87 16.08 4.17
CA ASN A 28 13.37 16.08 2.80
C ASN A 28 12.72 17.42 2.42
N ILE A 29 12.73 17.77 1.13
CA ILE A 29 12.15 18.99 0.56
C ILE A 29 10.63 19.09 0.74
N ILE A 30 9.97 17.99 1.13
CA ILE A 30 8.53 17.93 1.40
C ILE A 30 8.16 17.95 2.89
N PHE A 31 9.11 18.12 3.82
CA PHE A 31 8.84 18.01 5.26
C PHE A 31 7.65 18.88 5.74
N ASP A 32 7.66 20.17 5.39
CA ASP A 32 6.59 21.11 5.77
C ASP A 32 5.20 20.66 5.29
N GLU A 33 5.14 20.04 4.11
CA GLU A 33 3.90 19.52 3.51
C GLU A 33 3.38 18.31 4.29
N VAL A 34 4.28 17.39 4.66
CA VAL A 34 3.96 16.21 5.48
C VAL A 34 3.42 16.63 6.84
N VAL A 35 4.08 17.58 7.51
CA VAL A 35 3.65 18.10 8.82
C VAL A 35 2.27 18.75 8.72
N GLN A 36 2.04 19.60 7.72
CA GLN A 36 0.73 20.26 7.54
C GLN A 36 -0.41 19.27 7.29
N LEU A 37 -0.18 18.20 6.54
CA LEU A 37 -1.19 17.17 6.34
C LEU A 37 -1.42 16.34 7.60
N HIS A 38 -0.37 16.05 8.37
CA HIS A 38 -0.50 15.38 9.65
C HIS A 38 -1.31 16.21 10.66
N GLU A 39 -1.10 17.53 10.73
CA GLU A 39 -1.91 18.42 11.57
C GLU A 39 -3.40 18.35 11.22
N LYS A 40 -3.74 18.34 9.92
CA LYS A 40 -5.13 18.14 9.47
C LYS A 40 -5.69 16.78 9.88
N TRP A 41 -4.89 15.72 9.82
CA TRP A 41 -5.28 14.41 10.32
C TRP A 41 -5.63 14.46 11.82
N LEU A 42 -4.76 15.06 12.64
CA LEU A 42 -4.96 15.22 14.09
C LEU A 42 -6.18 16.08 14.45
N ASP A 43 -6.52 17.08 13.64
CA ASP A 43 -7.69 17.93 13.88
C ASP A 43 -9.02 17.19 13.65
N SER A 44 -9.03 16.20 12.76
CA SER A 44 -10.25 15.46 12.43
C SER A 44 -10.43 14.20 13.28
N LEU A 45 -9.34 13.44 13.53
CA LEU A 45 -9.33 12.07 14.10
C LEU A 45 -10.53 11.19 13.72
N ASN A 46 -11.12 11.48 12.56
CA ASN A 46 -12.32 10.85 12.07
C ASN A 46 -11.95 10.32 10.70
N TYR A 47 -11.49 9.08 10.75
CA TYR A 47 -11.10 8.31 9.60
C TYR A 47 -12.11 8.40 8.43
N HIS A 48 -13.42 8.33 8.70
CA HIS A 48 -14.46 8.45 7.66
C HIS A 48 -14.54 9.85 7.04
N ASN A 49 -14.29 10.91 7.80
CA ASN A 49 -14.24 12.27 7.26
C ASN A 49 -12.94 12.52 6.50
N PHE A 50 -11.80 12.00 6.97
CA PHE A 50 -10.52 12.15 6.29
C PHE A 50 -10.54 11.52 4.90
N ILE A 51 -11.03 10.29 4.74
CA ILE A 51 -11.20 9.67 3.40
C ILE A 51 -12.10 10.53 2.51
N LYS A 52 -13.24 10.99 3.05
CA LYS A 52 -14.23 11.76 2.28
C LYS A 52 -13.72 13.15 1.87
N GLU A 53 -12.88 13.77 2.68
CA GLU A 53 -12.29 15.09 2.44
C GLU A 53 -11.04 15.02 1.56
N ASN A 54 -10.39 13.84 1.46
CA ASN A 54 -9.24 13.59 0.60
C ASN A 54 -9.56 12.62 -0.55
N GLN A 55 -10.85 12.40 -0.83
CA GLN A 55 -11.36 11.47 -1.85
C GLN A 55 -11.05 11.90 -3.28
N GLU A 56 -10.73 13.19 -3.47
CA GLU A 56 -10.06 13.68 -4.67
C GLU A 56 -8.60 13.23 -4.59
N ALA A 57 -8.38 11.95 -4.84
CA ALA A 57 -7.06 11.36 -5.02
C ALA A 57 -6.22 12.27 -5.91
N ILE A 58 -4.92 12.38 -5.62
CA ILE A 58 -4.00 12.82 -6.67
C ILE A 58 -4.16 11.79 -7.78
N ALA A 59 -4.79 12.22 -8.89
CA ALA A 59 -4.94 11.36 -10.05
C ALA A 59 -3.56 10.79 -10.38
N ILE A 60 -3.50 9.49 -10.71
CA ILE A 60 -2.26 8.82 -11.14
C ILE A 60 -1.58 9.66 -12.25
N ASP A 61 -2.42 10.30 -13.08
CA ASP A 61 -2.09 11.21 -14.17
C ASP A 61 -1.37 12.50 -13.74
N ASN A 62 -1.32 12.81 -12.44
CA ASN A 62 -0.70 14.01 -11.87
C ASN A 62 0.64 13.75 -11.17
N LEU A 63 1.12 12.50 -11.12
CA LEU A 63 2.50 12.26 -10.72
C LEU A 63 3.44 12.84 -11.80
N PRO A 64 4.49 13.58 -11.43
CA PRO A 64 5.53 13.87 -12.40
C PRO A 64 6.12 12.56 -12.92
N GLY A 65 6.41 12.54 -14.22
CA GLY A 65 6.78 11.33 -14.94
C GLY A 65 8.09 10.75 -14.43
N PHE A 66 8.13 9.44 -14.14
CA PHE A 66 9.32 8.69 -13.70
C PHE A 66 10.46 8.74 -14.70
N LEU A 67 10.12 8.71 -15.98
CA LEU A 67 11.03 8.85 -17.10
C LEU A 67 10.93 10.28 -17.59
N GLU A 68 12.03 11.01 -17.47
CA GLU A 68 12.12 12.42 -17.80
C GLU A 68 13.57 12.77 -18.20
N ASN A 69 13.78 13.90 -18.87
CA ASN A 69 15.12 14.33 -19.26
C ASN A 69 16.06 14.48 -18.02
N GLU A 70 17.29 13.97 -18.11
CA GLU A 70 18.30 14.03 -17.04
C GLU A 70 18.50 15.44 -16.48
N GLU A 71 18.37 16.49 -17.31
CA GLU A 71 18.47 17.88 -16.88
C GLU A 71 17.28 18.32 -16.01
N ILE A 72 16.08 17.80 -16.27
CA ILE A 72 14.85 18.09 -15.51
C ILE A 72 14.85 17.31 -14.19
N CYS A 73 15.26 16.03 -14.21
CA CYS A 73 15.32 15.15 -13.04
C CYS A 73 16.18 15.71 -11.90
N LYS A 74 17.17 16.56 -12.22
CA LYS A 74 18.08 17.18 -11.26
C LYS A 74 17.56 18.48 -10.65
N THR A 75 16.39 18.95 -11.08
CA THR A 75 15.81 20.18 -10.54
C THR A 75 15.13 19.92 -9.20
N ASN A 76 15.31 20.84 -8.24
CA ASN A 76 14.62 20.76 -6.94
C ASN A 76 13.08 20.77 -7.10
N GLU A 77 12.57 21.40 -8.15
CA GLU A 77 11.14 21.44 -8.45
C GLU A 77 10.61 20.05 -8.84
N TYR A 78 11.29 19.37 -9.76
CA TYR A 78 10.95 18.00 -10.14
C TYR A 78 11.08 17.04 -8.95
N ILE A 79 12.22 17.09 -8.24
CA ILE A 79 12.47 16.23 -7.07
C ILE A 79 11.35 16.43 -6.03
N LYS A 80 10.98 17.68 -5.73
CA LYS A 80 9.88 17.97 -4.80
C LYS A 80 8.57 17.41 -5.31
N SER A 81 8.21 17.67 -6.56
CA SER A 81 6.95 17.21 -7.15
C SER A 81 6.84 15.69 -7.12
N PHE A 82 7.95 14.99 -7.37
CA PHE A 82 7.98 13.53 -7.42
C PHE A 82 7.78 12.92 -6.04
N ILE A 83 8.58 13.36 -5.07
CA ILE A 83 8.49 12.87 -3.69
C ILE A 83 7.11 13.20 -3.10
N SER A 84 6.59 14.41 -3.34
CA SER A 84 5.24 14.83 -2.91
C SER A 84 4.17 13.93 -3.54
N GLY A 85 4.24 13.67 -4.85
CA GLY A 85 3.30 12.80 -5.55
C GLY A 85 3.26 11.39 -4.97
N VAL A 86 4.42 10.76 -4.77
CA VAL A 86 4.53 9.42 -4.17
C VAL A 86 4.00 9.40 -2.73
N PHE A 87 4.33 10.42 -1.93
CA PHE A 87 3.82 10.56 -0.57
C PHE A 87 2.29 10.64 -0.56
N HIS A 88 1.68 11.45 -1.42
CA HIS A 88 0.24 11.56 -1.52
C HIS A 88 -0.43 10.26 -1.96
N LEU A 89 0.15 9.53 -2.93
CA LEU A 89 -0.35 8.21 -3.30
C LEU A 89 -0.30 7.22 -2.13
N ARG A 90 0.77 7.26 -1.33
CA ARG A 90 0.91 6.39 -0.15
C ARG A 90 -0.17 6.68 0.88
N ILE A 91 -0.41 7.96 1.14
CA ILE A 91 -1.46 8.40 2.06
C ILE A 91 -2.84 8.00 1.53
N ASP A 92 -3.16 8.31 0.28
CA ASP A 92 -4.43 7.90 -0.34
C ASP A 92 -4.62 6.37 -0.30
N GLY A 93 -3.58 5.61 -0.63
CA GLY A 93 -3.57 4.14 -0.55
C GLY A 93 -3.86 3.64 0.86
N LEU A 94 -3.23 4.21 1.90
CA LEU A 94 -3.48 3.87 3.30
C LEU A 94 -4.97 4.02 3.66
N TYR A 95 -5.54 5.19 3.36
CA TYR A 95 -6.94 5.49 3.71
C TYR A 95 -7.94 4.72 2.83
N ASN A 96 -7.63 4.40 1.57
CA ASN A 96 -8.52 3.56 0.78
C ASN A 96 -8.52 2.12 1.29
N ILE A 97 -7.34 1.55 1.57
CA ILE A 97 -7.20 0.19 2.09
C ILE A 97 -7.92 0.02 3.42
N VAL A 98 -7.71 0.95 4.36
CA VAL A 98 -8.36 0.85 5.67
C VAL A 98 -9.90 0.88 5.52
N SER A 99 -10.43 1.58 4.51
CA SER A 99 -11.86 1.85 4.36
C SER A 99 -12.54 0.60 3.86
N ASP A 100 -11.98 0.10 2.78
CA ASP A 100 -12.38 -1.15 2.16
C ASP A 100 -12.25 -2.30 3.14
N TYR A 101 -11.20 -2.32 3.96
CA TYR A 101 -11.00 -3.37 4.97
C TYR A 101 -12.06 -3.35 6.05
N VAL A 102 -12.37 -2.18 6.61
CA VAL A 102 -13.43 -2.03 7.62
C VAL A 102 -14.78 -2.45 7.05
N ASN A 103 -15.09 -2.06 5.81
CA ASN A 103 -16.34 -2.41 5.15
C ASN A 103 -16.45 -3.93 4.93
N ALA A 104 -15.45 -4.53 4.29
CA ALA A 104 -15.40 -5.96 4.04
C ALA A 104 -15.48 -6.77 5.35
N PHE A 105 -14.71 -6.37 6.36
CA PHE A 105 -14.73 -7.03 7.67
C PHE A 105 -16.12 -6.98 8.32
N ASN A 106 -16.75 -5.80 8.38
CA ASN A 106 -18.06 -5.65 9.02
C ASN A 106 -19.13 -6.47 8.30
N GLU A 107 -19.11 -6.50 6.97
CA GLU A 107 -20.02 -7.32 6.18
C GLU A 107 -19.82 -8.82 6.47
N ILE A 108 -18.57 -9.28 6.61
CA ILE A 108 -18.25 -10.67 6.95
C ILE A 108 -18.65 -11.00 8.39
N ASP A 109 -18.36 -10.12 9.35
CA ASP A 109 -18.64 -10.31 10.78
C ASP A 109 -20.15 -10.39 11.04
N GLU A 110 -20.95 -9.52 10.42
CA GLU A 110 -22.41 -9.56 10.51
C GLU A 110 -23.02 -10.86 9.98
N ASN A 111 -22.40 -11.43 8.94
CA ASN A 111 -22.88 -12.62 8.25
C ASN A 111 -22.26 -13.93 8.75
N SER A 112 -21.36 -13.89 9.74
CA SER A 112 -20.64 -15.08 10.21
C SER A 112 -20.69 -15.26 11.73
N PHE A 113 -20.48 -16.50 12.18
CA PHE A 113 -20.26 -16.77 13.59
C PHE A 113 -18.86 -16.29 13.97
N ASN A 114 -18.72 -15.61 15.11
CA ASN A 114 -17.42 -15.31 15.73
C ASN A 114 -16.60 -16.61 15.83
N ALA A 115 -15.68 -16.80 14.88
CA ALA A 115 -14.88 -18.01 14.73
C ALA A 115 -13.41 -17.63 14.78
N VAL A 116 -12.63 -18.45 15.49
CA VAL A 116 -11.17 -18.36 15.51
C VAL A 116 -10.58 -19.55 14.77
N ASP A 117 -9.45 -19.36 14.10
CA ASP A 117 -8.72 -20.42 13.41
C ASP A 117 -7.89 -21.28 14.38
N GLU A 118 -7.10 -22.22 13.83
CA GLU A 118 -6.24 -23.12 14.60
C GLU A 118 -5.13 -22.39 15.39
N SER A 119 -4.78 -21.18 14.96
CA SER A 119 -3.83 -20.29 15.63
C SER A 119 -4.53 -19.38 16.64
N GLY A 120 -5.85 -19.49 16.77
CA GLY A 120 -6.67 -18.67 17.65
C GLY A 120 -7.00 -17.28 17.09
N ILE A 121 -6.69 -16.99 15.81
CA ILE A 121 -6.91 -15.69 15.17
C ILE A 121 -8.35 -15.59 14.66
N ASP A 122 -8.96 -14.40 14.74
CA ASP A 122 -10.29 -14.16 14.19
C ASP A 122 -10.33 -14.41 12.68
N VAL A 123 -11.18 -15.36 12.25
CA VAL A 123 -11.27 -15.80 10.86
C VAL A 123 -11.74 -14.68 9.93
N ALA A 124 -12.48 -13.68 10.44
CA ALA A 124 -12.97 -12.55 9.66
C ALA A 124 -11.82 -11.67 9.13
N ILE A 125 -10.71 -11.57 9.87
CA ILE A 125 -9.49 -10.86 9.44
C ILE A 125 -9.00 -11.44 8.11
N ASN A 126 -8.75 -12.75 8.10
CA ASN A 126 -8.25 -13.44 6.90
C ASN A 126 -9.27 -13.52 5.77
N LYS A 127 -10.58 -13.42 6.05
CA LYS A 127 -11.60 -13.37 5.00
C LYS A 127 -11.63 -11.99 4.34
N ALA A 128 -11.62 -10.91 5.11
CA ALA A 128 -11.59 -9.55 4.59
C ALA A 128 -10.34 -9.31 3.73
N PHE A 129 -9.18 -9.77 4.20
CA PHE A 129 -7.93 -9.70 3.44
C PHE A 129 -8.02 -10.44 2.09
N LEU A 130 -8.59 -11.65 2.06
CA LEU A 130 -8.74 -12.43 0.83
C LEU A 130 -9.69 -11.77 -0.16
N GLU A 131 -10.83 -11.29 0.32
CA GLU A 131 -11.83 -10.61 -0.52
C GLU A 131 -11.24 -9.35 -1.17
N LEU A 132 -10.49 -8.54 -0.40
CA LEU A 132 -9.83 -7.36 -0.93
C LEU A 132 -8.66 -7.68 -1.86
N THR A 133 -7.90 -8.74 -1.54
CA THR A 133 -6.85 -9.23 -2.43
C THR A 133 -7.46 -9.60 -3.79
N GLU A 134 -8.55 -10.35 -3.81
CA GLU A 134 -9.27 -10.70 -5.04
C GLU A 134 -9.77 -9.47 -5.79
N LYS A 135 -10.41 -8.52 -5.08
CA LYS A 135 -10.89 -7.26 -5.65
C LYS A 135 -9.77 -6.46 -6.33
N TYR A 136 -8.71 -6.11 -5.60
CA TYR A 136 -7.64 -5.28 -6.15
C TYR A 136 -6.86 -5.98 -7.26
N TYR A 137 -6.80 -7.31 -7.19
CA TYR A 137 -6.22 -8.11 -8.25
C TYR A 137 -7.00 -7.97 -9.56
N GLU A 138 -8.32 -8.13 -9.51
CA GLU A 138 -9.19 -7.97 -10.68
C GLU A 138 -9.15 -6.55 -11.25
N GLU A 139 -9.07 -5.54 -10.38
CA GLU A 139 -8.91 -4.14 -10.79
C GLU A 139 -7.56 -3.92 -11.49
N LEU A 140 -6.44 -4.38 -10.92
CA LEU A 140 -5.12 -4.29 -11.54
C LEU A 140 -5.12 -4.90 -12.94
N ILE A 141 -5.69 -6.10 -13.09
CA ILE A 141 -5.80 -6.77 -14.39
C ILE A 141 -6.55 -5.92 -15.39
N THR A 142 -7.69 -5.37 -14.96
CA THR A 142 -8.56 -4.59 -15.83
C THR A 142 -7.83 -3.33 -16.29
N MET A 143 -7.13 -2.66 -15.38
CA MET A 143 -6.32 -1.49 -15.70
C MET A 143 -5.19 -1.84 -16.67
N VAL A 144 -4.35 -2.83 -16.33
CA VAL A 144 -3.20 -3.26 -17.13
C VAL A 144 -3.59 -3.69 -18.55
N ARG A 145 -4.77 -4.31 -18.73
CA ARG A 145 -5.27 -4.69 -20.07
C ARG A 145 -5.73 -3.51 -20.92
N ASN A 146 -6.14 -2.42 -20.27
CA ASN A 146 -6.68 -1.24 -20.92
C ASN A 146 -5.64 -0.11 -21.06
N THR A 147 -4.49 -0.21 -20.39
CA THR A 147 -3.36 0.70 -20.53
C THR A 147 -2.56 0.37 -21.78
N GLU A 148 -2.24 1.39 -22.59
CA GLU A 148 -1.29 1.27 -23.68
C GLU A 148 0.13 1.18 -23.11
N VAL A 149 0.84 0.10 -23.45
CA VAL A 149 2.18 -0.19 -22.93
C VAL A 149 3.18 -0.17 -24.08
N PRO A 150 4.24 0.66 -24.01
CA PRO A 150 5.32 0.67 -24.99
C PRO A 150 5.95 -0.70 -25.16
N ASP A 151 6.49 -0.98 -26.34
CA ASP A 151 7.01 -2.30 -26.70
C ASP A 151 8.07 -2.80 -25.71
N GLU A 152 8.86 -1.87 -25.17
CA GLU A 152 9.94 -2.07 -24.22
C GLU A 152 9.43 -2.58 -22.87
N PHE A 153 8.19 -2.23 -22.48
CA PHE A 153 7.56 -2.68 -21.24
C PHE A 153 6.61 -3.87 -21.43
N LYS A 154 6.44 -4.37 -22.67
CA LYS A 154 5.55 -5.51 -22.92
C LYS A 154 5.99 -6.81 -22.27
N TYR A 155 7.27 -6.99 -21.92
CA TYR A 155 7.71 -8.18 -21.19
C TYR A 155 7.11 -8.19 -19.77
N CYS A 156 7.19 -7.08 -19.05
CA CYS A 156 6.59 -6.89 -17.73
C CYS A 156 5.06 -7.08 -17.81
N TRP A 157 4.42 -6.45 -18.79
CA TRP A 157 2.99 -6.64 -19.03
C TRP A 157 2.60 -8.11 -19.23
N ARG A 158 3.40 -8.88 -19.98
CA ARG A 158 3.13 -10.32 -20.21
C ARG A 158 3.28 -11.13 -18.93
N ASP A 159 4.30 -10.83 -18.14
CA ASP A 159 4.58 -11.53 -16.88
C ASP A 159 3.48 -11.24 -15.84
N LEU A 160 3.03 -9.98 -15.73
CA LEU A 160 1.83 -9.61 -14.95
C LEU A 160 0.61 -10.42 -15.40
N VAL A 161 0.34 -10.46 -16.71
CA VAL A 161 -0.78 -11.23 -17.27
C VAL A 161 -0.62 -12.74 -17.06
N GLU A 162 0.61 -13.27 -16.95
CA GLU A 162 0.85 -14.68 -16.64
C GLU A 162 0.64 -14.99 -15.16
N LEU A 163 1.15 -14.15 -14.26
CA LEU A 163 0.89 -14.21 -12.83
C LEU A 163 -0.63 -14.26 -12.58
N VAL A 164 -1.37 -13.43 -13.32
CA VAL A 164 -2.84 -13.38 -13.41
C VAL A 164 -3.49 -14.71 -13.79
N LYS A 165 -2.95 -15.39 -14.79
CA LYS A 165 -3.48 -16.70 -15.19
C LYS A 165 -3.23 -17.77 -14.15
N ARG A 166 -2.18 -17.64 -13.32
CA ARG A 166 -1.91 -18.58 -12.22
C ARG A 166 -2.91 -18.39 -11.09
N PHE A 167 -3.29 -17.15 -10.78
CA PHE A 167 -4.25 -16.86 -9.73
C PHE A 167 -5.61 -17.52 -9.93
N SER A 168 -6.15 -17.45 -11.16
CA SER A 168 -7.42 -18.09 -11.52
C SER A 168 -7.45 -19.62 -11.33
N LYS A 169 -6.30 -20.24 -11.03
CA LYS A 169 -6.14 -21.69 -10.83
C LYS A 169 -5.91 -22.08 -9.38
N TYR A 170 -5.74 -21.14 -8.44
CA TYR A 170 -5.59 -21.48 -7.03
C TYR A 170 -6.95 -21.88 -6.44
N GLU A 171 -7.05 -23.15 -6.03
CA GLU A 171 -8.28 -23.73 -5.49
C GLU A 171 -8.34 -23.67 -3.96
N SER A 172 -7.19 -23.56 -3.28
CA SER A 172 -7.12 -23.53 -1.82
C SER A 172 -7.02 -22.11 -1.25
N ARG A 173 -7.51 -21.93 -0.02
CA ARG A 173 -7.48 -20.63 0.69
C ARG A 173 -6.06 -20.19 1.02
N GLU A 174 -5.18 -21.13 1.36
CA GLU A 174 -3.77 -20.84 1.68
C GLU A 174 -3.01 -20.37 0.45
N ASP A 175 -3.20 -21.02 -0.70
CA ASP A 175 -2.57 -20.60 -1.95
C ASP A 175 -2.98 -19.17 -2.35
N LYS A 176 -4.22 -18.77 -2.03
CA LYS A 176 -4.73 -17.41 -2.30
C LYS A 176 -4.17 -16.35 -1.36
N LEU A 177 -3.80 -16.72 -0.13
CA LEU A 177 -3.18 -15.79 0.82
C LEU A 177 -1.78 -15.40 0.35
N ASP A 178 -1.02 -16.35 -0.20
CA ASP A 178 0.35 -16.12 -0.67
C ASP A 178 0.42 -15.23 -1.92
N VAL A 179 -0.69 -15.07 -2.64
CA VAL A 179 -0.73 -14.30 -3.90
C VAL A 179 -0.46 -12.83 -3.67
N ALA A 180 -1.03 -12.22 -2.63
CA ALA A 180 -0.80 -10.81 -2.34
C ALA A 180 0.70 -10.54 -2.14
N TYR A 181 1.38 -11.44 -1.43
CA TYR A 181 2.82 -11.36 -1.18
C TYR A 181 3.64 -11.57 -2.45
N GLN A 182 3.31 -12.56 -3.27
CA GLN A 182 3.99 -12.81 -4.55
C GLN A 182 3.80 -11.64 -5.53
N LEU A 183 2.61 -11.03 -5.52
CA LEU A 183 2.32 -9.88 -6.37
C LEU A 183 3.08 -8.65 -5.87
N LEU A 184 3.11 -8.40 -4.56
CA LEU A 184 3.91 -7.32 -3.99
C LEU A 184 5.39 -7.48 -4.39
N ASP A 185 5.97 -8.66 -4.15
CA ASP A 185 7.38 -8.96 -4.51
C ASP A 185 7.65 -8.76 -6.01
N TYR A 186 6.73 -9.21 -6.87
CA TYR A 186 6.82 -8.98 -8.31
C TYR A 186 6.77 -7.50 -8.68
N LEU A 187 5.82 -6.74 -8.11
CA LEU A 187 5.66 -5.32 -8.40
C LEU A 187 6.87 -4.52 -7.93
N THR A 188 7.34 -4.73 -6.70
CA THR A 188 8.55 -4.10 -6.16
C THR A 188 9.76 -4.39 -7.04
N SER A 189 10.01 -5.68 -7.35
CA SER A 189 11.14 -6.08 -8.22
C SER A 189 11.06 -5.48 -9.62
N THR A 190 9.83 -5.31 -10.14
CA THR A 190 9.60 -4.73 -11.46
C THR A 190 9.87 -3.23 -11.46
N ILE A 191 9.38 -2.52 -10.43
CA ILE A 191 9.56 -1.07 -10.28
C ILE A 191 11.04 -0.74 -10.09
N ASP A 192 11.73 -1.44 -9.20
CA ASP A 192 13.18 -1.29 -8.99
C ASP A 192 13.96 -1.57 -10.28
N GLY A 193 13.51 -2.54 -11.07
CA GLY A 193 14.10 -2.87 -12.36
C GLY A 193 13.99 -1.76 -13.40
N PHE A 194 13.06 -0.80 -13.26
CA PHE A 194 12.95 0.33 -14.18
C PHE A 194 14.10 1.33 -14.02
N ASP A 195 14.68 1.46 -12.83
CA ASP A 195 15.83 2.35 -12.58
C ASP A 195 17.09 1.89 -13.33
N ASP A 196 17.22 0.58 -13.56
CA ASP A 196 18.36 -0.04 -14.25
C ASP A 196 18.19 -0.09 -15.78
N LEU A 197 17.00 0.24 -16.29
CA LEU A 197 16.69 0.13 -17.71
C LEU A 197 17.20 1.37 -18.49
N SER A 198 18.26 1.15 -19.27
CA SER A 198 18.67 2.11 -20.31
C SER A 198 17.81 1.92 -21.56
N ILE A 199 16.67 2.62 -21.61
CA ILE A 199 15.73 2.56 -22.73
C ILE A 199 15.71 3.90 -23.48
N ASP A 200 15.93 3.85 -24.80
CA ASP A 200 15.70 4.98 -25.69
C ASP A 200 14.20 5.10 -26.00
N LEU A 201 13.48 5.94 -25.25
CA LEU A 201 12.05 6.23 -25.49
C LEU A 201 11.86 7.49 -26.33
N THR A 202 10.82 7.49 -27.16
CA THR A 202 10.33 8.73 -27.80
C THR A 202 9.44 9.52 -26.85
N ASP A 203 9.26 10.83 -27.08
CA ASP A 203 8.41 11.69 -26.23
C ASP A 203 6.97 11.14 -26.05
N GLU A 204 6.38 10.55 -27.09
CA GLU A 204 5.05 9.92 -27.05
C GLU A 204 5.04 8.61 -26.22
N MET A 205 6.18 7.91 -26.18
CA MET A 205 6.34 6.71 -25.36
C MET A 205 6.63 7.07 -23.89
N ILE A 206 7.22 8.23 -23.60
CA ILE A 206 7.49 8.68 -22.23
C ILE A 206 6.18 8.84 -21.44
N GLU A 207 5.18 9.50 -22.03
CA GLU A 207 3.88 9.72 -21.36
C GLU A 207 3.17 8.39 -21.03
N SER A 208 3.07 7.48 -22.00
CA SER A 208 2.46 6.16 -21.81
C SER A 208 3.26 5.25 -20.85
N SER A 209 4.59 5.36 -20.85
CA SER A 209 5.45 4.66 -19.88
C SER A 209 5.21 5.15 -18.47
N ASN A 210 5.17 6.47 -18.27
CA ASN A 210 4.95 7.09 -16.97
C ASN A 210 3.58 6.72 -16.41
N ALA A 211 2.54 6.70 -17.25
CA ALA A 211 1.22 6.23 -16.85
C ALA A 211 1.22 4.75 -16.43
N PHE A 212 1.97 3.90 -17.15
CA PHE A 212 2.10 2.49 -16.80
C PHE A 212 2.88 2.27 -15.49
N ILE A 213 4.01 2.95 -15.29
CA ILE A 213 4.81 2.86 -14.06
C ILE A 213 4.02 3.36 -12.85
N ALA A 214 3.35 4.50 -12.99
CA ALA A 214 2.50 5.08 -11.95
C ALA A 214 1.34 4.14 -11.56
N LEU A 215 0.76 3.42 -12.53
CA LEU A 215 -0.21 2.36 -12.28
C LEU A 215 0.38 1.24 -11.42
N LEU A 216 1.58 0.75 -11.75
CA LEU A 216 2.24 -0.33 -11.00
C LEU A 216 2.53 0.10 -9.56
N ILE A 217 3.05 1.30 -9.35
CA ILE A 217 3.35 1.87 -8.03
C ILE A 217 2.09 2.02 -7.19
N LYS A 218 0.99 2.49 -7.77
CA LYS A 218 -0.29 2.55 -7.05
C LYS A 218 -0.69 1.18 -6.50
N TYR A 219 -0.61 0.14 -7.32
CA TYR A 219 -0.99 -1.20 -6.87
C TYR A 219 0.02 -1.81 -5.89
N GLU A 220 1.31 -1.54 -6.05
CA GLU A 220 2.34 -1.89 -5.07
C GLU A 220 1.99 -1.34 -3.68
N ILE A 221 1.66 -0.05 -3.60
CA ILE A 221 1.23 0.62 -2.36
C ILE A 221 -0.05 -0.02 -1.80
N ILE A 222 -1.04 -0.32 -2.64
CA ILE A 222 -2.30 -0.96 -2.23
C ILE A 222 -2.02 -2.32 -1.58
N PHE A 223 -1.23 -3.18 -2.21
CA PHE A 223 -0.91 -4.50 -1.68
C PHE A 223 -0.03 -4.43 -0.42
N ASP A 224 0.96 -3.55 -0.40
CA ASP A 224 1.81 -3.31 0.78
C ASP A 224 0.97 -2.88 2.00
N ARG A 225 0.11 -1.86 1.84
CA ARG A 225 -0.75 -1.38 2.93
C ARG A 225 -1.76 -2.42 3.37
N LEU A 226 -2.33 -3.21 2.45
CA LEU A 226 -3.27 -4.28 2.77
C LEU A 226 -2.61 -5.40 3.59
N ILE A 227 -1.42 -5.83 3.19
CA ILE A 227 -0.63 -6.83 3.91
C ILE A 227 -0.29 -6.32 5.31
N LEU A 228 0.27 -5.12 5.40
CA LEU A 228 0.67 -4.54 6.69
C LEU A 228 -0.51 -4.33 7.64
N LEU A 229 -1.66 -3.88 7.14
CA LEU A 229 -2.86 -3.73 7.96
C LEU A 229 -3.33 -5.08 8.53
N LYS A 230 -3.41 -6.11 7.68
CA LYS A 230 -3.79 -7.46 8.09
C LYS A 230 -2.82 -8.00 9.14
N GLU A 231 -1.52 -7.90 8.90
CA GLU A 231 -0.50 -8.37 9.84
C GLU A 231 -0.50 -7.57 11.15
N HIS A 232 -0.77 -6.27 11.11
CA HIS A 232 -0.90 -5.45 12.31
C HIS A 232 -2.07 -5.91 13.19
N ILE A 233 -3.24 -6.14 12.60
CA ILE A 233 -4.41 -6.62 13.34
C ILE A 233 -4.15 -8.03 13.91
N GLU A 234 -3.54 -8.93 13.13
CA GLU A 234 -3.13 -10.26 13.61
C GLU A 234 -2.14 -10.15 14.77
N TYR A 235 -1.12 -9.31 14.64
CA TYR A 235 -0.11 -9.06 15.67
C TYR A 235 -0.76 -8.60 16.98
N LYS A 236 -1.62 -7.58 16.91
CA LYS A 236 -2.34 -7.06 18.08
C LYS A 236 -3.25 -8.11 18.72
N PHE A 237 -3.85 -8.97 17.90
CA PHE A 237 -4.65 -10.07 18.38
C PHE A 237 -3.80 -11.10 19.14
N VAL A 238 -2.65 -11.50 18.59
CA VAL A 238 -1.70 -12.43 19.22
C VAL A 238 -1.18 -11.87 20.55
N GLU A 239 -0.77 -10.59 20.58
CA GLU A 239 -0.34 -9.90 21.81
C GLU A 239 -1.44 -9.92 22.89
N THR A 240 -2.67 -9.52 22.52
CA THR A 240 -3.78 -9.42 23.46
C THR A 240 -4.18 -10.78 24.06
N LYS A 241 -3.94 -11.87 23.32
CA LYS A 241 -4.23 -13.24 23.75
C LYS A 241 -3.06 -13.93 24.46
N GLY A 242 -1.88 -13.30 24.50
CA GLY A 242 -0.66 -13.90 25.05
C GLY A 242 -0.24 -15.15 24.28
N LEU A 243 -0.47 -15.14 22.96
CA LEU A 243 -0.08 -16.24 22.08
C LEU A 243 1.44 -16.20 21.79
N PRO A 244 2.06 -17.34 21.43
CA PRO A 244 3.49 -17.41 21.12
C PRO A 244 3.97 -16.43 20.04
N GLU A 245 5.17 -15.88 20.20
CA GLU A 245 5.77 -14.90 19.25
C GLU A 245 6.05 -15.47 17.85
N ASN A 246 6.10 -16.80 17.69
CA ASN A 246 6.28 -17.43 16.38
C ASN A 246 5.08 -17.28 15.43
N PHE A 247 3.98 -16.68 15.90
CA PHE A 247 2.86 -16.27 15.06
C PHE A 247 3.04 -14.87 14.44
N TYR A 248 4.06 -14.12 14.86
CA TYR A 248 4.36 -12.82 14.28
C TYR A 248 4.92 -12.95 12.86
N ARG A 249 4.41 -12.11 11.97
CA ARG A 249 4.86 -12.04 10.58
C ARG A 249 6.06 -11.09 10.46
N MET A 250 6.92 -11.33 9.48
CA MET A 250 8.18 -10.59 9.38
C MET A 250 7.98 -9.11 9.04
N ASN A 251 7.05 -8.79 8.13
CA ASN A 251 6.85 -7.41 7.69
C ASN A 251 6.38 -6.50 8.85
N ILE A 252 5.45 -6.98 9.69
CA ILE A 252 5.03 -6.23 10.87
C ILE A 252 6.13 -6.12 11.94
N ILE A 253 6.98 -7.14 12.09
CA ILE A 253 8.14 -7.07 13.00
C ILE A 253 9.10 -5.97 12.53
N ASP A 254 9.41 -5.94 11.24
CA ASP A 254 10.38 -4.99 10.69
C ASP A 254 9.85 -3.55 10.77
N ARG A 255 8.56 -3.33 10.53
CA ARG A 255 7.89 -2.05 10.79
C ARG A 255 8.04 -1.60 12.25
N TYR A 256 7.84 -2.48 13.23
CA TYR A 256 7.98 -2.10 14.64
C TYR A 256 9.43 -1.81 15.02
N LYS A 257 10.41 -2.51 14.43
CA LYS A 257 11.83 -2.19 14.62
C LYS A 257 12.19 -0.82 14.05
N GLU A 258 11.64 -0.46 12.88
CA GLU A 258 11.82 0.85 12.27
C GLU A 258 11.29 1.97 13.18
N ILE A 259 10.07 1.81 13.69
CA ILE A 259 9.47 2.76 14.64
C ILE A 259 10.34 2.92 15.89
N GLU A 260 10.86 1.81 16.42
CA GLU A 260 11.73 1.84 17.60
C GLU A 260 13.07 2.54 17.30
N ALA A 261 13.66 2.31 16.12
CA ALA A 261 14.87 3.01 15.72
C ALA A 261 14.67 4.53 15.68
N PHE A 262 13.56 5.01 15.11
CA PHE A 262 13.22 6.43 15.10
C PHE A 262 13.03 6.99 16.52
N LYS A 263 12.39 6.25 17.42
CA LYS A 263 12.24 6.70 18.83
C LYS A 263 13.60 6.88 19.51
N ILE A 264 14.50 5.90 19.34
CA ILE A 264 15.86 5.98 19.90
C ILE A 264 16.59 7.21 19.38
N MET A 265 16.52 7.47 18.07
CA MET A 265 17.14 8.65 17.46
C MET A 265 16.59 9.95 18.05
N ASN A 266 15.27 10.06 18.22
CA ASN A 266 14.62 11.26 18.75
C ASN A 266 14.81 11.46 20.26
N GLU A 267 15.12 10.40 21.01
CA GLU A 267 15.47 10.49 22.44
C GLU A 267 16.93 10.91 22.67
N GLU A 268 17.79 10.79 21.65
CA GLU A 268 19.21 11.19 21.69
C GLU A 268 19.45 12.67 21.31
N GLU A 269 18.41 13.39 20.83
CA GLU A 269 18.42 14.84 20.53
C GLU A 269 17.99 15.73 21.73
#